data_AF-A0A2D7MAE0-F1
#
_entry.id   AF-A0A2D7MAE0-F1
#
_cell.length_a   1.000
_cell.length_b   1.000
_cell.length_c   1.000
_cell.angle_alpha   90.00
_cell.angle_beta   90.00
_cell.angle_gamma   90.00
#
_symmetry.space_group_name_H-M   'P 1'
#
loop_
_entity.id
_entity.type
_entity.pdbx_description
1 polymer ?
#
loop_
_entity_poly.entity_id
_entity_poly.type
_entity_poly.pdbx_seq_one_letter_code
_entity_poly.pdbx_strand_id
1 'polypeptide(L)'
;MNTSETHLSPESQDLVPENLQEKESKDSPTQPEELQEVDYSTLSLKSLIEKLQYLIENYEIQKITKHVRDIKEAYDFELRKERKIALDQFISEGQDETNFSFESPLSKDFEKLHKKYRNEKRVYNRQFEKQLEEN
;
A
#
# COMPACT_ATOMS: atom_id res chain seq x y z
N MET A 1 -22.06 -53.98 47.38
CA MET A 1 -21.01 -54.20 46.36
C MET A 1 -20.46 -52.82 46.03
N ASN A 2 -19.53 -52.23 46.82
CA ASN A 2 -18.07 -52.47 46.88
C ASN A 2 -17.39 -52.42 45.50
N THR A 3 -16.68 -51.32 45.21
CA THR A 3 -15.20 -51.18 45.06
C THR A 3 -14.70 -51.69 43.70
N SER A 4 -14.01 -50.91 42.84
CA SER A 4 -12.65 -50.36 42.98
C SER A 4 -12.32 -49.66 41.65
N GLU A 5 -11.74 -48.43 41.62
CA GLU A 5 -10.31 -48.13 41.34
C GLU A 5 -9.84 -48.43 39.89
N THR A 6 -8.97 -47.70 39.18
CA THR A 6 -8.07 -46.56 39.46
C THR A 6 -7.36 -46.17 38.13
N HIS A 7 -6.89 -44.91 38.02
CA HIS A 7 -5.79 -44.39 37.16
C HIS A 7 -5.98 -44.37 35.62
N LEU A 8 -5.52 -43.38 34.83
CA LEU A 8 -4.33 -42.51 34.87
C LEU A 8 -4.61 -41.12 34.24
N SER A 9 -4.16 -40.04 34.89
CA SER A 9 -3.47 -38.90 34.23
C SER A 9 -1.96 -39.23 34.14
N PRO A 10 -1.02 -38.45 33.54
CA PRO A 10 -1.09 -37.08 32.96
C PRO A 10 -0.29 -36.90 31.63
N GLU A 11 -0.07 -35.63 31.23
CA GLU A 11 0.95 -35.15 30.27
C GLU A 11 0.70 -35.46 28.77
N SER A 12 0.74 -34.49 27.86
CA SER A 12 1.79 -33.50 27.65
C SER A 12 1.33 -32.34 26.74
N GLN A 13 1.88 -31.17 27.06
CA GLN A 13 2.44 -30.16 26.13
C GLN A 13 1.42 -29.31 25.32
N ASP A 14 1.17 -28.07 25.74
CA ASP A 14 2.03 -26.89 25.50
C ASP A 14 2.08 -26.56 24.00
N LEU A 15 1.51 -25.40 23.66
CA LEU A 15 2.01 -24.46 22.66
C LEU A 15 0.93 -23.39 22.44
N VAL A 16 0.99 -22.38 23.30
CA VAL A 16 0.66 -21.02 22.91
C VAL A 16 1.52 -20.63 21.71
N PRO A 17 0.95 -19.94 20.72
CA PRO A 17 1.67 -18.80 20.20
C PRO A 17 0.83 -17.55 20.42
N GLU A 18 1.17 -16.92 21.53
CA GLU A 18 1.16 -15.48 21.71
C GLU A 18 1.94 -14.84 20.56
N ASN A 19 1.24 -14.45 19.49
CA ASN A 19 1.82 -13.53 18.51
C ASN A 19 1.40 -12.11 18.91
N LEU A 20 1.96 -11.68 20.05
CA LEU A 20 2.19 -10.27 20.34
C LEU A 20 3.11 -9.75 19.24
N GLN A 21 2.53 -9.09 18.24
CA GLN A 21 3.30 -8.25 17.35
C GLN A 21 3.42 -6.87 17.99
N GLU A 22 4.18 -6.84 19.09
CA GLU A 22 4.83 -5.63 19.59
C GLU A 22 5.75 -5.11 18.50
N LYS A 23 5.29 -4.11 17.75
CA LYS A 23 6.19 -3.24 16.98
C LYS A 23 6.65 -2.10 17.88
N GLU A 24 7.54 -2.41 18.81
CA GLU A 24 8.52 -1.44 19.28
C GLU A 24 9.91 -1.93 18.90
N SER A 25 10.57 -1.19 18.02
CA SER A 25 12.03 -1.23 17.91
C SER A 25 12.49 0.20 17.61
N LYS A 26 13.26 0.69 18.57
CA LYS A 26 13.90 1.99 18.62
C LYS A 26 15.03 2.10 17.60
N ASP A 27 15.17 3.30 17.07
CA ASP A 27 16.42 4.06 16.93
C ASP A 27 17.68 3.24 16.58
N SER A 28 18.04 3.21 15.29
CA SER A 28 19.39 2.90 14.79
C SER A 28 19.61 3.51 13.40
N PRO A 29 20.78 4.11 13.14
CA PRO A 29 21.05 4.88 11.93
C PRO A 29 21.32 3.96 10.73
N THR A 30 20.74 4.31 9.58
CA THR A 30 21.20 3.87 8.25
C THR A 30 21.23 2.35 8.01
N GLN A 31 20.07 1.69 8.09
CA GLN A 31 19.79 0.53 7.22
C GLN A 31 18.74 0.95 6.20
N PRO A 32 18.89 0.59 4.90
CA PRO A 32 17.77 0.69 3.98
C PRO A 32 16.72 -0.30 4.47
N GLU A 33 15.73 0.18 5.23
CA GLU A 33 14.51 -0.57 5.43
C GLU A 33 13.94 -0.81 4.03
N GLU A 34 14.18 -2.02 3.51
CA GLU A 34 13.59 -2.46 2.26
C GLU A 34 12.09 -2.35 2.47
N LEU A 35 11.50 -1.33 1.84
CA LEU A 35 10.07 -1.22 1.70
C LEU A 35 9.59 -2.57 1.20
N GLN A 36 8.89 -3.32 2.07
CA GLN A 36 8.42 -4.65 1.73
C GLN A 36 7.69 -4.59 0.39
N GLU A 37 7.95 -5.56 -0.48
CA GLU A 37 7.22 -5.69 -1.74
C GLU A 37 5.76 -6.01 -1.40
N VAL A 38 4.96 -4.96 -1.28
CA VAL A 38 3.52 -5.06 -1.08
C VAL A 38 2.90 -5.23 -2.45
N ASP A 39 2.05 -6.25 -2.61
CA ASP A 39 1.34 -6.48 -3.85
C ASP A 39 0.18 -5.48 -4.01
N TYR A 40 0.51 -4.33 -4.57
CA TYR A 40 -0.40 -3.20 -4.78
C TYR A 40 -1.57 -3.55 -5.70
N SER A 41 -1.43 -4.55 -6.57
CA SER A 41 -2.48 -4.98 -7.50
C SER A 41 -3.71 -5.59 -6.81
N THR A 42 -3.60 -5.97 -5.54
CA THR A 42 -4.71 -6.51 -4.74
C THR A 42 -5.42 -5.44 -3.91
N LEU A 43 -4.90 -4.21 -3.87
CA LEU A 43 -5.41 -3.14 -3.02
C LEU A 43 -6.49 -2.32 -3.75
N SER A 44 -7.40 -1.75 -2.96
CA SER A 44 -8.40 -0.81 -3.46
C SER A 44 -7.75 0.52 -3.89
N LEU A 45 -8.41 1.27 -4.78
CA LEU A 45 -7.98 2.60 -5.21
C LEU A 45 -7.67 3.54 -4.04
N LYS A 46 -8.50 3.49 -2.98
CA LYS A 46 -8.32 4.30 -1.78
C LYS A 46 -7.07 3.89 -1.00
N SER A 47 -6.88 2.58 -0.80
CA SER A 47 -5.71 2.05 -0.11
C SER A 47 -4.41 2.38 -0.84
N LEU A 48 -4.42 2.38 -2.18
CA LEU A 48 -3.28 2.77 -3.01
C LEU A 48 -2.89 4.23 -2.82
N ILE A 49 -3.88 5.12 -2.72
CA ILE A 49 -3.70 6.55 -2.46
C ILE A 49 -3.13 6.79 -1.06
N GLU A 50 -3.72 6.16 -0.03
CA GLU A 50 -3.24 6.27 1.34
C GLU A 50 -1.80 5.76 1.46
N LYS A 51 -1.48 4.64 0.81
CA LYS A 51 -0.11 4.10 0.79
C LYS A 51 0.86 5.04 0.06
N LEU A 52 0.45 5.60 -1.09
CA LEU A 52 1.26 6.59 -1.81
C LEU A 52 1.56 7.81 -0.93
N GLN A 53 0.56 8.33 -0.25
CA GLN A 53 0.73 9.45 0.67
C GLN A 53 1.69 9.10 1.79
N TYR A 54 1.49 7.96 2.44
CA TYR A 54 2.36 7.48 3.51
C TYR A 54 3.82 7.35 3.04
N LEU A 55 4.04 6.81 1.84
CA LEU A 55 5.37 6.69 1.26
C LEU A 55 6.05 8.04 1.04
N ILE A 56 5.33 9.03 0.50
CA ILE A 56 5.87 10.37 0.27
C ILE A 56 6.22 11.06 1.59
N GLU A 57 5.47 10.83 2.66
CA GLU A 57 5.64 11.53 3.94
C GLU A 57 6.64 10.84 4.88
N ASN A 58 6.79 9.52 4.80
CA ASN A 58 7.59 8.75 5.77
C ASN A 58 8.93 8.25 5.20
N TYR A 59 9.10 8.23 3.87
CA TYR A 59 10.29 7.67 3.23
C TYR A 59 10.92 8.64 2.23
N GLU A 60 12.20 8.43 1.95
CA GLU A 60 12.95 9.24 1.00
C GLU A 60 12.46 9.04 -0.45
N ILE A 61 12.35 10.15 -1.19
CA ILE A 61 11.83 10.19 -2.56
C ILE A 61 12.55 9.23 -3.52
N GLN A 62 13.84 8.97 -3.27
CA GLN A 62 14.64 8.05 -4.05
C GLN A 62 14.16 6.60 -3.88
N LYS A 63 13.95 6.16 -2.64
CA LYS A 63 13.58 4.79 -2.28
C LYS A 63 12.15 4.45 -2.71
N ILE A 64 11.23 5.41 -2.61
CA ILE A 64 9.84 5.18 -2.98
C ILE A 64 9.59 5.21 -4.48
N THR A 65 10.58 5.56 -5.32
CA THR A 65 10.38 5.68 -6.78
C THR A 65 9.81 4.41 -7.41
N LYS A 66 10.32 3.24 -7.02
CA LYS A 66 9.82 1.94 -7.49
C LYS A 66 8.37 1.74 -7.03
N HIS A 67 8.11 1.91 -5.73
CA HIS A 67 6.79 1.76 -5.14
C HIS A 67 5.75 2.71 -5.73
N VAL A 68 6.11 3.97 -6.00
CA VAL A 68 5.22 4.95 -6.64
C VAL A 68 4.83 4.49 -8.05
N ARG A 69 5.77 3.93 -8.81
CA ARG A 69 5.48 3.36 -10.13
C ARG A 69 4.54 2.17 -10.01
N ASP A 70 4.85 1.23 -9.12
CA ASP A 70 4.07 0.00 -8.96
C ASP A 70 2.64 0.31 -8.44
N ILE A 71 2.50 1.26 -7.50
CA ILE A 71 1.22 1.80 -7.05
C ILE A 71 0.46 2.46 -8.20
N LYS A 72 1.14 3.24 -9.05
CA LYS A 72 0.50 3.88 -10.20
C LYS A 72 -0.04 2.84 -11.18
N GLU A 73 0.73 1.80 -11.47
CA GLU A 73 0.29 0.72 -12.38
C GLU A 73 -0.91 -0.04 -11.81
N ALA A 74 -0.86 -0.39 -10.53
CA ALA A 74 -1.98 -1.02 -9.83
C ALA A 74 -3.23 -0.11 -9.82
N TYR A 75 -3.04 1.19 -9.56
CA TYR A 75 -4.12 2.17 -9.54
C TYR A 75 -4.77 2.32 -10.92
N ASP A 76 -3.96 2.48 -11.98
CA ASP A 76 -4.47 2.58 -13.35
C ASP A 76 -5.21 1.30 -13.77
N PHE A 77 -4.76 0.12 -13.32
CA PHE A 77 -5.43 -1.15 -13.59
C PHE A 77 -6.80 -1.23 -12.91
N GLU A 78 -6.86 -1.02 -11.60
CA GLU A 78 -8.13 -1.13 -10.86
C GLU A 78 -9.11 -0.02 -11.27
N LEU A 79 -8.62 1.18 -11.58
CA LEU A 79 -9.44 2.29 -12.05
C LEU A 79 -10.09 1.98 -13.41
N ARG A 80 -9.33 1.36 -14.33
CA ARG A 80 -9.87 0.91 -15.62
C ARG A 80 -10.91 -0.18 -15.45
N LYS A 81 -10.69 -1.09 -14.50
CA LYS A 81 -11.60 -2.17 -14.19
C LYS A 81 -12.91 -1.66 -13.58
N GLU A 82 -12.85 -0.78 -12.57
CA GLU A 82 -14.05 -0.13 -12.01
C GLU A 82 -14.79 0.68 -13.08
N ARG A 83 -14.06 1.47 -13.88
CA ARG A 83 -14.65 2.23 -14.99
C ARG A 83 -15.37 1.32 -15.98
N LYS A 84 -14.77 0.18 -16.33
CA LYS A 84 -15.37 -0.78 -17.27
C LYS A 84 -16.65 -1.39 -16.69
N ILE A 85 -16.63 -1.80 -15.43
CA ILE A 85 -17.81 -2.34 -14.75
C ILE A 85 -18.93 -1.29 -14.72
N ALA A 86 -18.60 -0.05 -14.35
CA ALA A 86 -19.56 1.04 -14.33
C ALA A 86 -20.11 1.36 -15.73
N LEU A 87 -19.27 1.30 -16.76
CA LEU A 87 -19.69 1.48 -18.15
C LEU A 87 -20.64 0.34 -18.60
N ASP A 88 -20.28 -0.91 -18.34
CA ASP A 88 -21.10 -2.07 -18.68
C ASP A 88 -22.47 -2.01 -17.97
N GLN A 89 -22.50 -1.57 -16.71
CA GLN A 89 -23.73 -1.31 -15.96
C GLN A 89 -24.55 -0.17 -16.58
N PHE A 90 -23.90 0.95 -16.94
CA PHE A 90 -24.55 2.10 -17.58
C PHE A 90 -25.22 1.71 -18.90
N ILE A 91 -24.52 0.93 -19.73
CA ILE A 91 -25.05 0.39 -20.99
C ILE A 91 -26.19 -0.61 -20.71
N SER A 92 -26.05 -1.47 -19.69
CA SER A 92 -27.08 -2.44 -19.32
C SER A 92 -28.36 -1.79 -18.76
N GLU A 93 -28.26 -0.60 -18.18
CA GLU A 93 -29.39 0.23 -17.76
C GLU A 93 -30.08 0.95 -18.95
N GLY A 94 -29.58 0.75 -20.17
CA GLY A 94 -30.11 1.34 -21.40
C GLY A 94 -29.63 2.76 -21.64
N GLN A 95 -28.52 3.18 -21.02
CA GLN A 95 -27.89 4.48 -21.28
C GLN A 95 -26.84 4.36 -22.40
N ASP A 96 -26.66 5.42 -23.18
CA ASP A 96 -25.65 5.47 -24.24
C ASP A 96 -24.24 5.70 -23.68
N GLU A 97 -23.27 4.90 -24.14
CA GLU A 97 -21.85 5.04 -23.77
C GLU A 97 -21.30 6.46 -23.98
N THR A 98 -21.84 7.20 -24.94
CA THR A 98 -21.44 8.59 -25.25
C THR A 98 -21.65 9.55 -24.08
N ASN A 99 -22.61 9.26 -23.20
CA ASN A 99 -22.90 10.08 -22.01
C ASN A 99 -22.17 9.59 -20.75
N PHE A 100 -21.36 8.53 -20.84
CA PHE A 100 -20.66 7.99 -19.69
C PHE A 100 -19.48 8.89 -19.29
N SER A 101 -19.54 9.43 -18.07
CA SER A 101 -18.41 10.13 -17.45
C SER A 101 -18.09 9.48 -16.11
N PHE A 102 -16.86 8.95 -16.00
CA PHE A 102 -16.35 8.39 -14.76
C PHE A 102 -15.42 9.40 -14.08
N GLU A 103 -15.98 10.20 -13.18
CA GLU A 103 -15.22 11.08 -12.31
C GLU A 103 -15.10 10.46 -10.91
N SER A 104 -13.89 10.07 -10.55
CA SER A 104 -13.59 9.63 -9.18
C SER A 104 -12.86 10.74 -8.41
N PRO A 105 -13.33 11.11 -7.20
CA PRO A 105 -12.58 12.02 -6.32
C PRO A 105 -11.20 11.44 -5.98
N LEU A 106 -11.09 10.11 -5.93
CA LEU A 106 -9.84 9.39 -5.72
C LEU A 106 -8.82 9.69 -6.82
N SER A 107 -9.24 9.86 -8.09
CA SER A 107 -8.32 10.25 -9.17
C SER A 107 -7.76 11.64 -8.97
N LYS A 108 -8.58 12.59 -8.49
CA LYS A 108 -8.11 13.94 -8.19
C LYS A 108 -7.09 13.92 -7.06
N ASP A 109 -7.31 13.11 -6.02
CA ASP A 109 -6.39 13.02 -4.88
C ASP A 109 -5.10 12.27 -5.23
N PHE A 110 -5.19 11.17 -5.99
CA PHE A 110 -4.02 10.48 -6.53
C PHE A 110 -3.16 11.44 -7.36
N GLU A 111 -3.78 12.22 -8.25
CA GLU A 111 -3.03 13.13 -9.11
C GLU A 111 -2.37 14.27 -8.34
N LYS A 112 -3.01 14.78 -7.28
CA LYS A 112 -2.39 15.74 -6.34
C LYS A 112 -1.16 15.14 -5.67
N LEU A 113 -1.26 13.94 -5.11
CA LEU A 113 -0.14 13.25 -4.46
C LEU A 113 0.99 12.96 -5.45
N HIS A 114 0.65 12.50 -6.65
CA HIS A 114 1.63 12.22 -7.69
C HIS A 114 2.33 13.52 -8.17
N LYS A 115 1.61 14.66 -8.24
CA LYS A 115 2.23 15.97 -8.48
C LYS A 115 3.17 16.37 -7.34
N LYS A 116 2.79 16.16 -6.08
CA LYS A 116 3.65 16.40 -4.89
C LYS A 116 4.94 15.58 -5.00
N TYR A 117 4.83 14.27 -5.24
CA TYR A 117 5.97 13.37 -5.46
C TYR A 117 6.92 13.87 -6.55
N ARG A 118 6.39 14.22 -7.74
CA ARG A 118 7.22 14.72 -8.85
C ARG A 118 7.95 16.01 -8.50
N ASN A 119 7.31 16.91 -7.76
CA ASN A 119 7.92 18.15 -7.34
C ASN A 119 9.07 17.89 -6.35
N GLU A 120 8.85 17.05 -5.34
CA GLU A 120 9.89 16.69 -4.37
C GLU A 120 11.07 15.98 -5.03
N LYS A 121 10.80 15.08 -5.98
CA LYS A 121 11.86 14.41 -6.76
C LYS A 121 12.71 15.42 -7.54
N ARG A 122 12.06 16.42 -8.15
CA ARG A 122 12.75 17.49 -8.88
C ARG A 122 13.60 18.36 -7.94
N VAL A 123 13.09 18.67 -6.76
CA VAL A 123 13.84 19.42 -5.74
C VAL A 123 15.04 18.62 -5.26
N TYR A 124 14.84 17.35 -4.94
CA TYR A 124 15.90 16.43 -4.53
C TYR A 124 17.02 16.36 -5.58
N ASN A 125 16.67 16.12 -6.85
CA ASN A 125 17.66 16.04 -7.93
C ASN A 125 18.48 17.34 -8.06
N ARG A 126 17.82 18.50 -7.96
CA ARG A 126 18.51 19.81 -8.01
C ARG A 126 19.42 20.04 -6.82
N GLN A 127 19.02 19.62 -5.62
CA GLN A 127 19.84 19.74 -4.43
C GLN A 127 21.05 18.81 -4.50
N PHE A 128 20.84 17.58 -4.98
CA PHE A 128 21.89 16.60 -5.18
C PHE A 128 22.93 17.07 -6.21
N GLU A 129 22.49 17.62 -7.35
CA GLU A 129 23.38 18.22 -8.36
C GLU A 129 24.22 19.37 -7.78
N LYS A 130 23.60 20.29 -7.03
CA LYS A 130 24.31 21.39 -6.38
C LYS A 130 25.35 20.93 -5.37
N GLN A 131 25.02 19.94 -4.53
CA GLN A 131 25.98 19.37 -3.57
C GLN A 131 27.17 18.69 -4.25
N LEU A 132 26.97 18.19 -5.48
CA LEU A 132 28.03 17.60 -6.29
C LEU A 132 28.96 18.66 -6.92
N GLU A 133 28.43 19.84 -7.23
CA GLU A 133 29.18 20.96 -7.82
C GLU A 133 29.90 21.83 -6.76
N GLU A 134 29.40 21.88 -5.53
CA GLU A 134 29.97 22.68 -4.43
C GLU A 134 31.12 21.98 -3.66
N ASN A 135 31.44 20.72 -3.98
CA ASN A 135 32.59 19.96 -3.42
C ASN A 135 33.69 19.77 -4.46
#